data_AF-A0A0B4EBW8-F1
#
_entry.id   AF-A0A0B4EBW8-F1
#
_cell.length_a   1.000
_cell.length_b   1.000
_cell.length_c   1.000
_cell.angle_alpha   90.00
_cell.angle_beta   90.00
_cell.angle_gamma   90.00
#
_symmetry.space_group_name_H-M   'P 1'
#
loop_
_entity.id
_entity.type
_entity.pdbx_description
1 polymer ?
#
loop_
_entity_poly.entity_id
_entity_poly.type
_entity_poly.pdbx_seq_one_letter_code
_entity_poly.pdbx_strand_id
1 'polypeptide(L)'
;MMKNIILILIVSFFTSCISRKNTEYVLHGNYVLTKAKFFKIETKNGIHIFHFKNDSIEGVFTKMVDTSFVNKNYRRIRLNRKYTLFLQKEIYANLRTEIQETEITDNNIIVWKPGMKAEYFVDCENITGDMINPRFTLLKYIDPNPPKY
;
A
#
# COMPACT_ATOMS: atom_id res chain seq x y z
N MET A 1 -22.17 -47.43 27.82
CA MET A 1 -22.63 -46.09 27.41
C MET A 1 -21.58 -44.96 27.56
N MET A 2 -20.30 -45.24 27.87
CA MET A 2 -19.25 -44.19 28.02
C MET A 2 -18.49 -43.79 26.74
N LYS A 3 -18.57 -44.58 25.66
CA LYS A 3 -17.83 -44.29 24.41
C LYS A 3 -18.36 -43.05 23.66
N ASN A 4 -19.65 -42.74 23.80
CA ASN A 4 -20.27 -41.61 23.09
C ASN A 4 -19.97 -40.25 23.74
N ILE A 5 -19.61 -40.23 25.04
CA ILE A 5 -19.28 -38.99 25.76
C ILE A 5 -17.90 -38.48 25.34
N ILE A 6 -16.94 -39.39 25.09
CA ILE A 6 -15.58 -39.05 24.66
C ILE A 6 -15.58 -38.42 23.26
N LEU A 7 -16.48 -38.87 22.37
CA LEU A 7 -16.59 -38.32 21.02
C LEU A 7 -17.08 -36.85 21.01
N ILE A 8 -17.98 -36.50 21.92
CA ILE A 8 -18.54 -35.14 22.04
C ILE A 8 -17.48 -34.15 22.57
N LEU A 9 -16.58 -34.60 23.44
CA LEU A 9 -15.47 -33.79 23.97
C LEU A 9 -14.39 -33.48 22.91
N ILE A 10 -14.20 -34.36 21.92
CA ILE A 10 -13.22 -34.12 20.86
C ILE A 10 -13.75 -33.09 19.86
N VAL A 11 -15.05 -33.12 19.54
CA VAL A 11 -15.66 -32.17 18.59
C VAL A 11 -15.70 -30.74 19.14
N SER A 12 -15.89 -30.56 20.45
CA SER A 12 -15.90 -29.22 21.08
C SER A 12 -14.52 -28.57 21.18
N PHE A 13 -13.43 -29.35 21.12
CA PHE A 13 -12.05 -28.82 21.08
C PHE A 13 -11.64 -28.27 19.70
N PHE A 14 -12.33 -28.64 18.62
CA PHE A 14 -12.04 -28.12 17.28
C PHE A 14 -12.80 -26.84 16.94
N THR A 15 -13.89 -26.52 17.64
CA THR A 15 -14.65 -25.27 17.41
C THR A 15 -13.99 -24.03 18.03
N SER A 16 -13.01 -24.19 18.92
CA SER A 16 -12.34 -23.10 19.62
C SER A 16 -11.14 -22.49 18.87
N CYS A 17 -10.75 -23.02 17.70
CA CYS A 17 -9.53 -22.58 17.00
C CYS A 17 -9.71 -21.76 15.71
N ILE A 18 -10.92 -21.35 15.32
CA ILE A 18 -11.07 -20.43 14.16
C ILE A 18 -12.04 -19.30 14.48
N SER A 19 -11.87 -18.66 15.64
CA SER A 19 -12.16 -17.22 15.68
C SER A 19 -10.95 -16.51 15.09
N ARG A 20 -10.88 -16.45 13.75
CA ARG A 20 -10.19 -15.33 13.11
C ARG A 20 -10.96 -14.11 13.58
N LYS A 21 -10.49 -13.48 14.68
CA LYS A 21 -10.90 -12.12 15.00
C LYS A 21 -10.72 -11.36 13.70
N ASN A 22 -11.82 -11.00 13.05
CA ASN A 22 -11.85 -9.94 12.07
C ASN A 22 -11.58 -8.67 12.89
N THR A 23 -10.32 -8.50 13.29
CA THR A 23 -9.83 -7.22 13.78
C THR A 23 -9.95 -6.31 12.59
N GLU A 24 -10.99 -5.48 12.57
CA GLU A 24 -11.09 -4.37 11.64
C GLU A 24 -9.83 -3.53 11.81
N TYR A 25 -9.05 -3.46 10.74
CA TYR A 25 -7.81 -2.71 10.70
C TYR A 25 -8.17 -1.26 10.41
N VAL A 26 -8.00 -0.38 11.40
CA VAL A 26 -8.08 1.06 11.18
C VAL A 26 -6.77 1.51 10.54
N LEU A 27 -6.83 1.86 9.26
CA LEU A 27 -5.72 2.49 8.52
C LEU A 27 -5.48 3.87 9.13
N HIS A 28 -4.40 4.04 9.90
CA HIS A 28 -3.96 5.38 10.31
C HIS A 28 -3.09 5.95 9.19
N GLY A 29 -3.73 6.71 8.29
CA GLY A 29 -3.17 7.32 7.09
C GLY A 29 -4.11 7.13 5.88
N ASN A 30 -4.09 8.07 4.92
CA ASN A 30 -4.92 8.00 3.72
C ASN A 30 -4.36 6.97 2.73
N TYR A 31 -4.39 5.69 3.10
CA TYR A 31 -3.86 4.62 2.26
C TYR A 31 -4.93 4.03 1.35
N VAL A 32 -4.54 3.73 0.11
CA VAL A 32 -5.34 3.00 -0.87
C VAL A 32 -4.62 1.72 -1.24
N LEU A 33 -5.29 0.59 -1.02
CA LEU A 33 -4.83 -0.71 -1.49
C LEU A 33 -5.41 -0.99 -2.87
N THR A 34 -4.56 -1.16 -3.88
CA THR A 34 -5.02 -1.44 -5.25
C THR A 34 -4.19 -2.52 -5.94
N LYS A 35 -4.81 -3.25 -6.88
CA LYS A 35 -4.10 -4.16 -7.79
C LYS A 35 -3.92 -3.46 -9.13
N ALA A 36 -2.67 -3.17 -9.49
CA ALA A 36 -2.34 -2.43 -10.72
C ALA A 36 -1.11 -3.01 -11.43
N LYS A 37 -0.90 -2.59 -12.68
CA LYS A 37 0.31 -2.90 -13.46
C LYS A 37 1.13 -1.63 -13.65
N PHE A 38 2.44 -1.73 -13.47
CA PHE A 38 3.36 -0.70 -13.95
C PHE A 38 3.45 -0.78 -15.48
N PHE A 39 3.21 0.33 -16.17
CA PHE A 39 3.35 0.38 -17.63
C PHE A 39 4.55 1.22 -18.07
N LYS A 40 5.08 2.07 -17.19
CA LYS A 40 6.28 2.88 -17.43
C LYS A 40 6.99 3.14 -16.11
N ILE A 41 8.33 3.10 -16.12
CA ILE A 41 9.18 3.58 -15.02
C ILE A 41 10.25 4.45 -15.66
N GLU A 42 10.29 5.73 -15.30
CA GLU A 42 11.30 6.67 -15.76
C GLU A 42 12.32 6.92 -14.67
N THR A 43 13.57 7.20 -15.03
CA THR A 43 14.61 7.59 -14.06
C THR A 43 15.21 8.91 -14.48
N LYS A 44 15.12 9.93 -13.62
CA LYS A 44 15.64 11.28 -13.86
C LYS A 44 16.05 11.87 -12.51
N ASN A 45 17.14 12.65 -12.47
CA ASN A 45 17.63 13.35 -11.27
C ASN A 45 17.61 12.51 -9.97
N GLY A 46 18.03 11.24 -10.05
CA GLY A 46 18.11 10.36 -8.87
C GLY A 46 16.77 9.87 -8.31
N ILE A 47 15.66 10.05 -9.04
CA ILE A 47 14.35 9.47 -8.72
C ILE A 47 13.85 8.53 -9.81
N HIS A 48 13.10 7.52 -9.40
CA HIS A 48 12.23 6.73 -10.24
C HIS A 48 10.82 7.33 -10.23
N ILE A 49 10.23 7.52 -11.41
CA ILE A 49 8.84 7.94 -11.59
C ILE A 49 8.06 6.72 -12.08
N PHE A 50 7.18 6.20 -11.23
CA PHE A 50 6.39 5.01 -11.50
C PHE A 50 5.04 5.39 -12.07
N HIS A 51 4.73 4.90 -13.26
CA HIS A 51 3.39 5.01 -13.85
C HIS A 51 2.70 3.66 -13.82
N PHE A 52 1.53 3.62 -13.21
CA PHE A 52 0.74 2.40 -13.04
C PHE A 52 -0.71 2.60 -13.46
N LYS A 53 -1.38 1.51 -13.78
CA LYS A 53 -2.82 1.53 -14.07
C LYS A 53 -3.52 0.24 -13.71
N ASN A 54 -4.81 0.36 -13.42
CA ASN A 54 -5.78 -0.72 -13.41
C ASN A 54 -6.99 -0.32 -14.27
N ASP A 55 -8.12 -1.00 -14.12
CA ASP A 55 -9.32 -0.74 -14.93
C ASP A 55 -10.04 0.57 -14.55
N SER A 56 -9.69 1.19 -13.42
CA SER A 56 -10.36 2.37 -12.86
C SER A 56 -9.45 3.59 -12.67
N ILE A 57 -8.15 3.38 -12.44
CA ILE A 57 -7.18 4.40 -12.04
C ILE A 57 -5.94 4.26 -12.92
N GLU A 58 -5.46 5.40 -13.40
CA GLU A 58 -4.09 5.60 -13.86
C GLU A 58 -3.42 6.47 -12.80
N GLY A 59 -2.19 6.14 -12.39
CA GLY A 59 -1.55 6.84 -11.28
C GLY A 59 -0.05 6.95 -11.42
N VAL A 60 0.50 7.92 -10.69
CA VAL A 60 1.93 8.21 -10.64
C VAL A 60 2.39 8.45 -9.20
N PHE A 61 3.57 7.94 -8.88
CA PHE A 61 4.31 8.27 -7.65
C PHE A 61 5.81 8.20 -7.94
N THR A 62 6.62 8.71 -7.02
CA THR A 62 8.08 8.71 -7.12
C THR A 62 8.72 7.90 -6.00
N LYS A 63 9.95 7.43 -6.24
CA LYS A 63 10.86 6.93 -5.21
C LYS A 63 12.27 7.38 -5.52
N MET A 64 13.08 7.60 -4.49
CA MET A 64 14.52 7.76 -4.67
C MET A 64 15.13 6.51 -5.28
N VAL A 65 16.10 6.70 -6.18
CA VAL A 65 16.96 5.63 -6.66
C VAL A 65 17.78 5.15 -5.47
N ASP A 66 17.68 3.85 -5.18
CA ASP A 66 18.46 3.20 -4.13
C ASP A 66 19.09 1.93 -4.70
N THR A 67 20.36 2.03 -5.07
CA THR A 67 21.14 0.91 -5.60
C THR A 67 21.81 0.07 -4.52
N SER A 68 21.80 0.53 -3.25
CA SER A 68 22.44 -0.17 -2.14
C SER A 68 21.46 -1.02 -1.33
N PHE A 69 20.15 -0.84 -1.53
CA PHE A 69 19.14 -1.67 -0.90
C PHE A 69 19.27 -3.16 -1.29
N VAL A 70 19.53 -4.01 -0.30
CA VAL A 70 19.57 -5.46 -0.46
C VAL A 70 18.66 -6.11 0.57
N ASN A 71 17.52 -6.65 0.13
CA ASN A 71 16.60 -7.39 0.99
C ASN A 71 15.97 -8.57 0.25
N LYS A 72 16.12 -9.78 0.81
CA LYS A 72 15.60 -11.04 0.22
C LYS A 72 14.08 -11.09 0.03
N ASN A 73 13.33 -10.25 0.74
CA ASN A 73 11.88 -10.18 0.64
C ASN A 73 11.40 -9.30 -0.52
N TYR A 74 12.31 -8.50 -1.09
CA TYR A 74 12.01 -7.59 -2.18
C TYR A 74 12.41 -8.22 -3.52
N ARG A 75 11.69 -7.83 -4.58
CA ARG A 75 11.94 -8.31 -5.94
C ARG A 75 11.89 -7.15 -6.90
N ARG A 76 12.74 -7.18 -7.92
CA ARG A 76 12.73 -6.16 -8.98
C ARG A 76 11.36 -6.07 -9.65
N ILE A 77 10.87 -4.85 -9.81
CA ILE A 77 9.61 -4.56 -10.49
C ILE A 77 9.75 -4.88 -11.97
N ARG A 78 8.73 -5.51 -12.54
CA ARG A 78 8.64 -5.81 -13.98
C ARG A 78 7.43 -5.10 -14.56
N LEU A 79 7.62 -4.46 -15.70
CA LEU A 79 6.52 -3.83 -16.42
C LEU A 79 5.45 -4.86 -16.81
N ASN A 80 4.20 -4.41 -16.91
CA ASN A 80 3.01 -5.16 -17.30
C ASN A 80 2.61 -6.33 -16.37
N ARG A 81 3.34 -6.56 -15.28
CA ARG A 81 2.96 -7.49 -14.22
C ARG A 81 2.03 -6.80 -13.22
N LYS A 82 1.00 -7.53 -12.76
CA LYS A 82 0.09 -7.06 -11.70
C LYS A 82 0.76 -7.17 -10.33
N TYR A 83 0.64 -6.12 -9.54
CA TYR A 83 1.10 -6.03 -8.17
C TYR A 83 -0.02 -5.46 -7.29
N THR A 84 -0.03 -5.87 -6.02
CA THR A 84 -0.76 -5.16 -4.98
C THR A 84 0.09 -3.98 -4.52
N LEU A 85 -0.42 -2.76 -4.65
CA LEU A 85 0.23 -1.52 -4.27
C LEU A 85 -0.44 -0.94 -3.03
N PHE A 86 0.38 -0.56 -2.05
CA PHE A 86 -0.05 0.13 -0.84
C PHE A 86 0.26 1.61 -1.00
N LEU A 87 -0.68 2.35 -1.58
CA LEU A 87 -0.46 3.73 -1.98
C LEU A 87 -0.86 4.68 -0.86
N GLN A 88 -0.08 5.73 -0.63
CA GLN A 88 -0.41 6.82 0.26
C GLN A 88 -0.99 7.99 -0.55
N LYS A 89 -2.16 8.48 -0.15
CA LYS A 89 -2.73 9.76 -0.60
C LYS A 89 -2.44 10.83 0.45
N GLU A 90 -2.41 12.08 0.01
CA GLU A 90 -2.23 13.21 0.91
C GLU A 90 -3.48 13.41 1.80
N ILE A 91 -3.30 13.82 3.06
CA ILE A 91 -4.40 14.20 3.95
C ILE A 91 -4.48 15.72 4.00
N TYR A 92 -5.46 16.29 3.30
CA TYR A 92 -5.76 17.70 3.44
C TYR A 92 -6.64 17.88 4.67
N ALA A 93 -5.99 18.11 5.82
CA ALA A 93 -6.66 18.55 7.02
C ALA A 93 -7.22 19.96 6.73
N ASN A 94 -8.52 20.02 6.42
CA ASN A 94 -9.28 21.26 6.22
C ASN A 94 -8.87 22.12 5.01
N LEU A 95 -9.19 21.70 3.78
CA LEU A 95 -9.51 22.65 2.70
C LEU A 95 -10.23 21.91 1.58
N ARG A 96 -11.52 22.16 1.46
CA ARG A 96 -12.42 21.58 0.47
C ARG A 96 -12.26 22.20 -0.93
N THR A 97 -11.14 22.88 -1.24
CA THR A 97 -11.14 23.79 -2.39
C THR A 97 -9.82 24.13 -3.12
N GLU A 98 -8.63 23.58 -2.82
CA GLU A 98 -7.40 24.17 -3.41
C GLU A 98 -6.30 23.22 -3.94
N ILE A 99 -6.59 21.96 -4.24
CA ILE A 99 -5.59 21.06 -4.88
C ILE A 99 -5.68 21.08 -6.41
N GLN A 100 -6.70 21.74 -6.97
CA GLN A 100 -6.92 21.67 -8.41
C GLN A 100 -5.87 22.42 -9.25
N GLU A 101 -4.92 23.16 -8.65
CA GLU A 101 -4.03 24.03 -9.43
C GLU A 101 -2.52 23.88 -9.16
N THR A 102 -2.09 23.11 -8.16
CA THR A 102 -0.66 23.04 -7.82
C THR A 102 0.04 21.88 -8.53
N GLU A 103 1.10 22.22 -9.25
CA GLU A 103 2.04 21.28 -9.84
C GLU A 103 2.83 20.56 -8.75
N ILE A 104 2.99 19.24 -8.88
CA ILE A 104 3.82 18.43 -7.99
C ILE A 104 5.19 18.21 -8.65
N THR A 105 6.22 18.67 -7.95
CA THR A 105 7.61 18.58 -8.38
C THR A 105 8.43 17.78 -7.38
N ASP A 106 9.20 16.81 -7.86
CA ASP A 106 10.22 16.09 -7.09
C ASP A 106 11.58 16.24 -7.77
N ASN A 107 12.63 16.59 -7.02
CA ASN A 107 13.99 16.80 -7.54
C ASN A 107 14.04 17.67 -8.83
N ASN A 108 13.31 18.78 -8.81
CA ASN A 108 13.17 19.73 -9.94
C ASN A 108 12.55 19.11 -11.21
N ILE A 109 11.80 18.01 -11.07
CA ILE A 109 11.05 17.38 -12.15
C ILE A 109 9.57 17.46 -11.84
N ILE A 110 8.81 17.95 -12.81
CA ILE A 110 7.35 17.93 -12.77
C ILE A 110 6.87 16.49 -12.88
N VAL A 111 6.35 15.94 -11.78
CA VAL A 111 5.85 14.55 -11.71
C VAL A 111 4.38 14.51 -12.10
N TRP A 112 3.63 15.51 -11.64
CA TRP A 112 2.21 15.60 -11.87
C TRP A 112 1.78 17.06 -11.94
N LYS A 113 0.76 17.34 -12.75
CA LYS A 113 0.12 18.65 -12.78
C LYS A 113 -1.39 18.51 -13.05
N PRO A 114 -2.19 19.51 -12.68
CA PRO A 114 -3.61 19.54 -13.02
C PRO A 114 -3.88 19.26 -14.50
N GLY A 115 -4.93 18.48 -14.76
CA GLY A 115 -5.33 18.07 -16.11
C GLY A 115 -4.61 16.83 -16.65
N MET A 116 -3.61 16.28 -15.94
CA MET A 116 -3.09 14.95 -16.26
C MET A 116 -4.14 13.88 -15.94
N LYS A 117 -4.25 12.86 -16.80
CA LYS A 117 -5.15 11.73 -16.59
C LYS A 117 -4.78 10.87 -15.38
N ALA A 118 -3.49 10.82 -15.04
CA ALA A 118 -3.01 10.06 -13.89
C ALA A 118 -3.32 10.79 -12.58
N GLU A 119 -3.69 10.08 -11.53
CA GLU A 119 -3.74 10.59 -10.15
C GLU A 119 -2.34 10.57 -9.52
N TYR A 120 -1.97 11.60 -8.76
CA TYR A 120 -0.76 11.60 -7.96
C TYR A 120 -0.97 10.87 -6.63
N PHE A 121 0.03 10.07 -6.24
CA PHE A 121 0.11 9.44 -4.93
C PHE A 121 1.44 9.84 -4.29
N VAL A 122 1.38 10.18 -3.00
CA VAL A 122 2.54 10.66 -2.22
C VAL A 122 3.59 9.56 -2.13
N ASP A 123 3.16 8.32 -1.89
CA ASP A 123 4.08 7.21 -1.82
C ASP A 123 3.44 5.85 -2.16
N CYS A 124 4.28 4.84 -2.35
CA CYS A 124 3.91 3.43 -2.34
C CYS A 124 4.76 2.67 -1.30
N GLU A 125 4.15 2.33 -0.17
CA GLU A 125 4.81 1.79 1.03
C GLU A 125 5.58 0.50 0.79
N ASN A 126 5.07 -0.35 -0.11
CA ASN A 126 5.69 -1.64 -0.38
C ASN A 126 6.77 -1.60 -1.45
N ILE A 127 7.23 -0.41 -1.85
CA ILE A 127 8.25 -0.20 -2.88
C ILE A 127 9.45 0.56 -2.29
N THR A 128 10.64 0.19 -2.71
CA THR A 128 11.91 0.87 -2.37
C THR A 128 12.83 0.76 -3.57
N GLY A 129 13.41 1.89 -4.03
CA GLY A 129 14.12 1.93 -5.31
C GLY A 129 13.25 1.40 -6.45
N ASP A 130 13.76 0.43 -7.22
CA ASP A 130 13.03 -0.28 -8.28
C ASP A 130 12.50 -1.66 -7.84
N MET A 131 12.40 -1.90 -6.54
CA MET A 131 12.01 -3.17 -5.94
C MET A 131 10.71 -3.09 -5.16
N ILE A 132 9.96 -4.20 -5.15
CA ILE A 132 8.69 -4.33 -4.44
C ILE A 132 8.71 -5.52 -3.47
N ASN A 133 8.13 -5.35 -2.29
CA ASN A 133 7.82 -6.42 -1.37
C ASN A 133 6.41 -6.97 -1.66
N PRO A 134 6.28 -8.17 -2.26
CA PRO A 134 4.98 -8.74 -2.61
C PRO A 134 4.21 -9.28 -1.40
N ARG A 135 4.85 -9.38 -0.24
CA ARG A 135 4.28 -9.87 1.02
C ARG A 135 4.16 -8.74 2.05
N PHE A 136 4.21 -7.49 1.60
CA PHE A 136 4.08 -6.36 2.49
C PHE A 136 2.72 -6.38 3.18
N THR A 137 2.77 -6.29 4.49
CA THR A 137 1.62 -6.17 5.38
C THR A 137 1.90 -4.94 6.22
N LEU A 138 0.99 -3.97 6.22
CA LEU A 138 1.12 -2.79 7.07
C LEU A 138 1.12 -3.26 8.54
N LEU A 139 2.21 -3.00 9.27
CA LEU A 139 2.28 -3.36 10.69
C LEU A 139 1.37 -2.42 11.48
N LYS A 140 0.58 -3.01 12.39
CA LYS A 140 -0.36 -2.32 13.28
C LYS A 140 0.40 -1.33 14.18
N TYR A 141 0.10 -0.03 14.08
CA TYR A 141 0.35 0.87 15.21
C TYR A 141 -0.74 0.61 16.26
N ILE A 142 -0.32 0.17 17.45
CA ILE A 142 -1.18 0.16 18.63
C ILE A 142 -0.81 1.44 19.37
N ASP A 143 -1.73 2.40 19.43
CA ASP A 143 -1.55 3.55 20.31
C ASP A 143 -1.42 3.03 21.76
N PRO A 144 -0.30 3.27 22.45
CA PRO A 144 -0.15 2.85 23.85
C PRO A 144 -1.15 3.57 24.77
N ASN A 145 -1.73 4.69 24.34
CA ASN A 145 -2.69 5.50 25.11
C ASN A 145 -3.96 5.80 24.30
N PRO A 146 -4.80 4.81 24.00
CA PRO A 146 -6.05 5.05 23.28
C PRO A 146 -6.95 5.99 24.11
N PRO A 147 -7.65 6.95 23.46
CA PRO A 147 -8.61 7.79 24.17
C PRO A 147 -9.66 6.91 24.85
N LYS A 148 -9.83 7.14 26.16
CA LYS A 148 -10.90 6.51 26.93
C LYS A 148 -12.21 7.20 26.54
N TYR A 149 -13.01 6.55 25.70
CA TYR A 149 -14.42 6.88 25.52
C TYR A 149 -15.28 6.02 26.46
#